data_AF-F4G212-F1
#
_entry.id   AF-F4G212-F1
#
_cell.length_a   1.000
_cell.length_b   1.000
_cell.length_c   1.000
_cell.angle_alpha   90.00
_cell.angle_beta   90.00
_cell.angle_gamma   90.00
#
_symmetry.space_group_name_H-M   'P 1'
#
loop_
_entity.id
_entity.type
_entity.pdbx_description
1 polymer ?
#
loop_
_entity_poly.entity_id
_entity_poly.type
_entity_poly.pdbx_seq_one_letter_code
_entity_poly.pdbx_strand_id
1 'polypeptide(L)'
;MSNSISLYMTNDHVKGDEELETSLVEMRQGDLETASKNFESARKRIKLHIYIEEEILFPELKDADLSGWISELMMQHVAIWNLLDQIHVGMLGRDKEIETKLVLLIQLLKAHNSIKEHSIYKEFPDIDVIHKLSGAMIPEDWKPKFM
;
A
#
# COMPACT_ATOMS: atom_id res chain seq x y z
N MET A 1 -0.93 -24.40 -9.49
CA MET A 1 -1.25 -23.20 -8.69
C MET A 1 -1.11 -22.03 -9.64
N SER A 2 -2.16 -21.25 -9.87
CA SER A 2 -2.07 -20.09 -10.77
C SER A 2 -1.20 -19.04 -10.09
N ASN A 3 -0.06 -18.74 -10.71
CA ASN A 3 0.93 -17.75 -10.26
C ASN A 3 0.60 -16.41 -10.93
N SER A 4 -0.60 -15.88 -10.69
CA SER A 4 -1.03 -14.61 -11.32
C SER A 4 -0.57 -13.40 -10.49
N ILE A 5 -0.23 -12.31 -11.19
CA ILE A 5 0.09 -11.01 -10.57
C ILE A 5 -1.08 -10.55 -9.70
N SER A 6 -2.32 -10.73 -10.17
CA SER A 6 -3.52 -10.40 -9.41
C SER A 6 -3.54 -11.13 -8.06
N LEU A 7 -3.32 -12.44 -8.03
CA LEU A 7 -3.30 -13.18 -6.77
C LEU A 7 -2.17 -12.73 -5.85
N TYR A 8 -0.98 -12.47 -6.40
CA TYR A 8 0.15 -11.99 -5.62
C TYR A 8 -0.14 -10.63 -4.96
N MET A 9 -0.61 -9.66 -5.75
CA MET A 9 -0.86 -8.29 -5.28
C MET A 9 -2.07 -8.22 -4.34
N THR A 10 -3.14 -8.97 -4.59
CA THR A 10 -4.26 -9.10 -3.65
C THR A 10 -3.83 -9.71 -2.32
N ASN A 11 -2.98 -10.75 -2.34
CA ASN A 11 -2.47 -11.32 -1.09
C ASN A 11 -1.57 -10.34 -0.33
N ASP A 12 -0.85 -9.46 -1.02
CA ASP A 12 -0.06 -8.41 -0.38
C ASP A 12 -0.96 -7.32 0.24
N HIS A 13 -2.08 -6.95 -0.40
CA HIS A 13 -3.11 -6.10 0.22
C HIS A 13 -3.63 -6.70 1.53
N VAL A 14 -4.04 -7.97 1.52
CA VAL A 14 -4.57 -8.67 2.70
C VAL A 14 -3.58 -8.61 3.87
N LYS A 15 -2.29 -8.87 3.60
CA LYS A 15 -1.25 -8.80 4.64
C LYS A 15 -1.08 -7.39 5.20
N GLY A 16 -1.08 -6.37 4.34
CA GLY A 16 -0.99 -4.98 4.79
C GLY A 16 -2.19 -4.57 5.65
N ASP A 17 -3.40 -4.97 5.24
CA ASP A 17 -4.63 -4.73 5.99
C ASP A 17 -4.61 -5.42 7.37
N GLU A 18 -4.18 -6.69 7.44
CA GLU A 18 -4.03 -7.44 8.69
C GLU A 18 -3.02 -6.77 9.65
N GLU A 19 -1.88 -6.30 9.13
CA GLU A 19 -0.84 -5.62 9.93
C GLU A 19 -1.35 -4.27 10.49
N LEU A 20 -2.13 -3.50 9.71
CA LEU A 20 -2.75 -2.25 10.15
C LEU A 20 -3.89 -2.48 11.15
N GLU A 21 -4.75 -3.47 10.91
CA GLU A 21 -5.85 -3.82 11.81
C GLU A 21 -5.30 -4.29 13.17
N THR A 22 -4.23 -5.09 13.16
CA THR A 22 -3.52 -5.49 14.38
C THR A 22 -2.94 -4.27 15.11
N SER A 23 -2.27 -3.36 14.38
CA SER A 23 -1.78 -2.10 14.98
C SER A 23 -2.89 -1.29 15.66
N LEU A 24 -4.06 -1.19 15.03
CA LEU A 24 -5.22 -0.47 15.58
C LEU A 24 -5.77 -1.14 16.85
N VAL A 25 -5.82 -2.47 16.89
CA VAL A 25 -6.25 -3.23 18.08
C VAL A 25 -5.31 -2.97 19.25
N GLU A 26 -4.00 -3.11 19.04
CA GLU A 26 -2.99 -2.88 20.08
C GLU A 26 -3.03 -1.45 20.60
N MET A 27 -3.20 -0.47 19.70
CA MET A 27 -3.36 0.94 20.08
C MET A 27 -4.56 1.16 21.00
N ARG A 28 -5.70 0.56 20.68
CA ARG A 28 -6.93 0.67 21.49
C ARG A 28 -6.82 -0.02 22.85
N GLN A 29 -5.95 -1.02 22.96
CA GLN A 29 -5.61 -1.68 24.22
C GLN A 29 -4.58 -0.90 25.05
N GLY A 30 -4.01 0.17 24.49
CA GLY A 30 -2.99 1.00 25.13
C GLY A 30 -1.56 0.48 24.97
N ASP A 31 -1.34 -0.60 24.19
CA ASP A 31 -0.01 -1.09 23.86
C ASP A 31 0.55 -0.34 22.63
N LEU A 32 1.00 0.89 22.88
CA LEU A 32 1.58 1.74 21.84
C LEU A 32 2.89 1.19 21.26
N GLU A 33 3.64 0.39 22.03
CA GLU A 33 4.90 -0.17 21.55
C GLU A 33 4.64 -1.24 20.50
N THR A 34 3.74 -2.19 20.78
CA THR A 34 3.35 -3.23 19.84
C THR A 34 2.60 -2.63 18.65
N ALA A 35 1.70 -1.66 18.89
CA ALA A 35 1.02 -0.94 17.83
C ALA A 35 2.00 -0.27 16.86
N SER A 36 3.03 0.41 17.38
CA SER A 36 4.04 1.09 16.56
C SER A 36 4.89 0.10 15.75
N LYS A 37 5.24 -1.07 16.30
CA LYS A 37 5.99 -2.11 15.58
C LYS A 37 5.18 -2.69 14.42
N ASN A 38 3.91 -3.02 14.66
CA ASN A 38 3.01 -3.52 13.62
C ASN A 38 2.77 -2.48 12.53
N PHE A 39 2.54 -1.21 12.92
CA PHE A 39 2.40 -0.11 11.97
C PHE A 39 3.65 0.06 11.11
N GLU A 40 4.86 -0.01 11.68
CA GLU A 40 6.08 0.15 10.89
C GLU A 40 6.28 -1.01 9.90
N SER A 41 5.86 -2.23 10.24
CA SER A 41 5.82 -3.36 9.29
C SER A 41 4.87 -3.06 8.13
N ALA A 42 3.63 -2.68 8.44
CA ALA A 42 2.63 -2.33 7.44
C ALA A 42 3.09 -1.19 6.54
N ARG A 43 3.65 -0.13 7.14
CA ARG A 43 4.16 1.04 6.42
C ARG A 43 5.23 0.65 5.40
N LYS A 44 6.21 -0.17 5.78
CA LYS A 44 7.26 -0.64 4.85
C LYS A 44 6.66 -1.47 3.71
N ARG A 45 5.72 -2.37 4.02
CA ARG A 45 5.02 -3.17 3.01
C ARG A 45 4.26 -2.28 2.03
N ILE A 46 3.40 -1.39 2.51
CA ILE A 46 2.55 -0.54 1.67
C ILE A 46 3.42 0.39 0.80
N LYS A 47 4.51 0.94 1.34
CA LYS A 47 5.44 1.74 0.55
C LYS A 47 6.13 0.93 -0.55
N LEU A 48 6.52 -0.31 -0.27
CA LEU A 48 7.12 -1.21 -1.26
C LEU A 48 6.11 -1.62 -2.33
N HIS A 49 4.88 -1.88 -1.90
CA HIS A 49 3.75 -2.18 -2.78
C HIS A 49 3.53 -1.05 -3.78
N ILE A 50 3.41 0.19 -3.29
CA ILE A 50 3.28 1.39 -4.13
C ILE A 50 4.46 1.52 -5.10
N TYR A 51 5.70 1.34 -4.63
CA TYR A 51 6.88 1.34 -5.50
C TYR A 51 6.78 0.30 -6.63
N ILE A 52 6.43 -0.94 -6.29
CA ILE A 52 6.24 -2.03 -7.27
C ILE A 52 5.21 -1.64 -8.32
N GLU A 53 4.10 -1.06 -7.90
CA GLU A 53 3.05 -0.65 -8.83
C GLU A 53 3.52 0.44 -9.77
N GLU A 54 4.10 1.52 -9.25
CA GLU A 54 4.47 2.68 -10.05
C GLU A 54 5.67 2.44 -10.97
N GLU A 55 6.62 1.62 -10.55
CA GLU A 55 7.88 1.41 -11.27
C GLU A 55 7.91 0.13 -12.10
N ILE A 56 7.09 -0.86 -11.76
CA ILE A 56 7.14 -2.18 -12.39
C ILE A 56 5.82 -2.52 -13.07
N LEU A 57 4.68 -2.39 -12.38
CA LEU A 57 3.42 -2.88 -12.93
C LEU A 57 2.76 -1.87 -13.87
N PHE A 58 2.44 -0.66 -13.40
CA PHE A 58 1.74 0.34 -14.21
C PHE A 58 2.44 0.67 -15.54
N PRO A 59 3.79 0.73 -15.64
CA PRO A 59 4.46 0.93 -16.93
C PRO A 59 4.23 -0.17 -17.96
N GLU A 60 3.85 -1.38 -17.54
CA GLU A 60 3.58 -2.52 -18.44
C GLU A 60 2.14 -2.49 -19.00
N LEU A 61 1.26 -1.65 -18.44
CA LEU A 61 -0.09 -1.44 -18.95
C LEU A 61 -0.01 -0.53 -20.19
N LYS A 62 -0.36 -1.10 -21.36
CA LYS A 62 -0.30 -0.39 -22.66
C LYS A 62 -1.65 0.15 -23.13
N ASP A 63 -2.70 -0.03 -22.34
CA ASP A 63 -4.05 0.36 -22.71
C ASP A 63 -4.31 1.84 -22.40
N ALA A 64 -4.70 2.60 -23.42
CA ALA A 64 -5.04 4.02 -23.30
C ALA A 64 -6.26 4.24 -22.39
N ASP A 65 -7.19 3.28 -22.33
CA ASP A 65 -8.42 3.38 -21.53
C ASP A 65 -8.15 3.28 -20.02
N LEU A 66 -6.98 2.78 -19.61
CA LEU A 66 -6.55 2.71 -18.21
C LEU A 66 -5.79 3.96 -17.74
N SER A 67 -5.38 4.84 -18.65
CA SER A 67 -4.55 6.00 -18.32
C SER A 67 -5.17 6.93 -17.26
N GLY A 68 -6.49 7.16 -17.34
CA GLY A 68 -7.23 7.94 -16.35
C GLY A 68 -7.27 7.27 -14.97
N TRP A 69 -7.50 5.96 -14.93
CA TRP A 69 -7.49 5.18 -13.69
C TRP A 69 -6.12 5.16 -13.03
N ILE A 70 -5.06 4.93 -13.81
CA ILE A 70 -3.69 4.95 -13.31
C ILE A 70 -3.37 6.33 -12.74
N SER A 71 -3.68 7.42 -13.45
CA SER A 71 -3.44 8.77 -12.94
C SER A 71 -4.13 9.04 -11.59
N GLU A 72 -5.37 8.57 -11.43
CA GLU A 72 -6.10 8.68 -10.17
C GLU A 72 -5.44 7.85 -9.06
N LEU A 73 -5.02 6.62 -9.35
CA LEU A 73 -4.31 5.76 -8.39
C LEU A 73 -2.98 6.36 -7.94
N MET A 74 -2.22 6.97 -8.86
CA MET A 74 -0.97 7.67 -8.55
C MET A 74 -1.21 8.86 -7.60
N MET A 75 -2.30 9.61 -7.76
CA MET A 75 -2.69 10.67 -6.82
C MET A 75 -3.07 10.09 -5.45
N GLN A 76 -3.79 8.96 -5.43
CA GLN A 76 -4.13 8.26 -4.18
C GLN A 76 -2.88 7.72 -3.47
N HIS A 77 -1.87 7.24 -4.20
CA HIS A 77 -0.59 6.83 -3.62
C HIS A 77 0.09 7.98 -2.87
N VAL A 78 0.07 9.20 -3.41
CA VAL A 78 0.59 10.39 -2.72
C VAL A 78 -0.16 10.63 -1.40
N ALA A 79 -1.49 10.54 -1.41
CA ALA A 79 -2.30 10.71 -0.20
C ALA A 79 -2.02 9.62 0.85
N ILE A 80 -1.95 8.36 0.43
CA ILE A 80 -1.60 7.21 1.28
C ILE A 80 -0.20 7.39 1.87
N TRP A 81 0.78 7.73 1.05
CA TRP A 81 2.17 7.92 1.47
C TRP A 81 2.31 9.02 2.52
N ASN A 82 1.70 10.17 2.28
CA ASN A 82 1.69 11.29 3.21
C ASN A 82 1.01 10.92 4.53
N LEU A 83 -0.11 10.18 4.48
CA LEU A 83 -0.80 9.74 5.69
C LEU A 83 0.02 8.72 6.49
N LEU A 84 0.72 7.79 5.82
CA LEU A 84 1.67 6.88 6.46
C LEU A 84 2.77 7.63 7.21
N ASP A 85 3.37 8.66 6.59
CA ASP A 85 4.43 9.44 7.24
C ASP A 85 3.90 10.31 8.40
N GLN A 86 2.69 10.85 8.27
CA GLN A 86 2.03 11.56 9.38
C GLN A 86 1.74 10.63 10.57
N ILE A 87 1.25 9.41 10.32
CA ILE A 87 1.01 8.42 11.38
C ILE A 87 2.34 8.01 12.02
N HIS A 88 3.39 7.75 11.22
CA HIS A 88 4.71 7.40 11.73
C HIS A 88 5.26 8.46 12.70
N VAL A 89 5.23 9.74 12.28
CA VAL A 89 5.64 10.86 13.14
C VAL A 89 4.73 10.99 14.37
N GLY A 90 3.42 10.81 14.19
CA GLY A 90 2.45 10.86 15.27
C GLY A 90 2.73 9.80 16.36
N MET A 91 3.01 8.56 15.97
CA MET A 91 3.37 7.45 16.88
C MET A 91 4.59 7.78 17.74
N LEU A 92 5.61 8.44 17.17
CA LEU A 92 6.79 8.90 17.93
C LEU A 92 6.44 10.04 18.90
N GLY A 93 5.53 10.93 18.49
CA GLY A 93 5.09 12.09 19.27
C GLY A 93 3.97 11.84 20.27
N ARG A 94 3.37 10.64 20.29
CA ARG A 94 2.15 10.30 21.06
C ARG A 94 0.99 11.26 20.78
N ASP A 95 0.81 11.62 19.51
CA ASP A 95 -0.32 12.41 19.05
C ASP A 95 -1.65 11.72 19.41
N LYS A 96 -2.66 12.48 19.83
CA LYS A 96 -3.98 11.96 20.22
C LYS A 96 -4.84 11.60 19.00
N GLU A 97 -4.49 12.10 17.82
CA GLU A 97 -5.24 11.87 16.58
C GLU A 97 -4.79 10.64 15.79
N ILE A 98 -3.77 9.90 16.27
CA ILE A 98 -3.19 8.79 15.50
C ILE A 98 -4.22 7.70 15.24
N GLU A 99 -5.08 7.38 16.21
CA GLU A 99 -6.13 6.38 16.00
C GLU A 99 -7.04 6.79 14.83
N THR A 100 -7.48 8.04 14.79
CA THR A 100 -8.32 8.57 13.71
C THR A 100 -7.60 8.51 12.36
N LYS A 101 -6.31 8.88 12.31
CA LYS A 101 -5.50 8.80 11.09
C LYS A 101 -5.31 7.36 10.63
N LEU A 102 -5.11 6.42 11.55
CA LEU A 102 -4.98 4.99 11.25
C LEU A 102 -6.28 4.40 10.70
N VAL A 103 -7.44 4.75 11.29
CA VAL A 103 -8.76 4.36 10.76
C VAL A 103 -8.98 4.93 9.36
N LEU A 104 -8.64 6.20 9.14
CA LEU A 104 -8.73 6.83 7.82
C LEU A 104 -7.85 6.12 6.79
N LEU A 105 -6.62 5.77 7.15
CA LEU A 105 -5.69 5.04 6.28
C LEU A 105 -6.28 3.67 5.86
N ILE A 106 -6.81 2.90 6.82
CA ILE A 106 -7.44 1.60 6.54
C ILE A 106 -8.62 1.76 5.56
N GLN A 107 -9.46 2.78 5.76
CA GLN A 107 -10.59 3.05 4.86
C GLN A 107 -10.14 3.46 3.46
N LEU A 108 -9.12 4.33 3.37
CA LEU A 108 -8.55 4.76 2.10
C LEU A 108 -7.95 3.58 1.33
N LEU A 109 -7.19 2.71 2.01
CA LEU A 109 -6.62 1.51 1.42
C LEU A 109 -7.70 0.54 0.93
N LYS A 110 -8.78 0.30 1.70
CA LYS A 110 -9.88 -0.56 1.27
C LYS A 110 -10.52 -0.07 -0.04
N ALA A 111 -10.76 1.23 -0.16
CA ALA A 111 -11.31 1.82 -1.38
C ALA A 111 -10.31 1.72 -2.55
N HIS A 112 -9.05 2.07 -2.30
CA HIS A 112 -7.96 2.03 -3.26
C HIS A 112 -7.71 0.61 -3.80
N ASN A 113 -7.54 -0.36 -2.90
CA ASN A 113 -7.29 -1.77 -3.21
C ASN A 113 -8.43 -2.36 -4.05
N SER A 114 -9.68 -2.04 -3.72
CA SER A 114 -10.86 -2.49 -4.48
C SER A 114 -10.83 -2.04 -5.94
N ILE A 115 -10.44 -0.79 -6.22
CA ILE A 115 -10.30 -0.30 -7.59
C ILE A 115 -9.27 -1.14 -8.35
N LYS A 116 -8.11 -1.37 -7.74
CA LYS A 116 -7.00 -2.10 -8.37
C LYS A 116 -7.36 -3.55 -8.66
N GLU A 117 -7.95 -4.24 -7.69
CA GLU A 117 -8.36 -5.64 -7.82
C GLU A 117 -9.45 -5.84 -8.88
N HIS A 118 -10.40 -4.91 -8.98
CA HIS A 118 -11.52 -5.05 -9.91
C HIS A 118 -11.20 -4.59 -11.32
N SER A 119 -10.30 -3.62 -11.49
CA SER A 119 -10.14 -2.87 -12.75
C SER A 119 -8.72 -2.89 -13.31
N ILE A 120 -7.69 -3.08 -12.48
CA ILE A 120 -6.29 -2.94 -12.91
C ILE A 120 -5.62 -4.31 -13.00
N TYR A 121 -5.65 -5.10 -11.93
CA TYR A 121 -4.92 -6.36 -11.87
C TYR A 121 -5.41 -7.42 -12.88
N LYS A 122 -6.65 -7.31 -13.34
CA LYS A 122 -7.23 -8.20 -14.37
C LYS A 122 -6.66 -7.97 -15.77
N GLU A 123 -6.10 -6.79 -16.01
CA GLU A 123 -5.56 -6.39 -17.31
C GLU A 123 -4.11 -6.87 -17.47
N PHE A 124 -3.48 -7.34 -16.39
CA PHE A 124 -2.18 -7.98 -16.48
C PHE A 124 -2.32 -9.41 -16.98
N PRO A 125 -1.63 -9.79 -18.07
CA PRO A 125 -1.51 -11.20 -18.44
C PRO A 125 -0.85 -11.99 -17.30
N ASP A 126 -1.11 -13.31 -17.23
CA ASP A 126 -0.39 -14.26 -16.37
C ASP A 126 1.09 -14.32 -16.81
N ILE A 127 1.86 -13.29 -16.48
CA ILE A 127 3.30 -13.22 -16.69
C ILE A 127 3.97 -13.57 -15.36
N ASP A 128 5.07 -14.31 -15.49
CA ASP A 128 6.01 -14.65 -14.42
C ASP A 128 6.83 -13.40 -13.98
N VAL A 129 6.16 -12.26 -13.73
CA VAL A 129 6.74 -11.02 -13.17
C VAL A 129 7.04 -11.20 -11.69
N ILE A 130 6.51 -12.26 -11.05
CA ILE A 130 6.74 -12.58 -9.64
C ILE A 130 8.24 -12.63 -9.30
N HIS A 131 9.09 -13.08 -10.24
CA HIS A 131 10.55 -13.07 -10.06
C HIS A 131 11.14 -11.66 -9.95
N LYS A 132 10.55 -10.65 -10.61
CA LYS A 132 10.94 -9.24 -10.47
C LYS A 132 10.42 -8.64 -9.16
N LEU A 133 9.29 -9.12 -8.66
CA LEU A 133 8.66 -8.61 -7.43
C LEU A 133 9.40 -9.06 -6.16
N SER A 134 9.89 -10.30 -6.13
CA SER A 134 10.50 -10.90 -4.93
C SER A 134 11.84 -10.29 -4.51
N GLY A 135 12.50 -9.52 -5.38
CA GLY A 135 13.75 -8.82 -5.10
C GLY A 135 13.64 -7.29 -5.11
N ALA A 136 12.42 -6.74 -5.24
CA ALA A 136 12.24 -5.30 -5.28
C ALA A 136 12.63 -4.65 -3.94
N MET A 137 13.40 -3.57 -4.02
CA MET A 137 13.75 -2.73 -2.88
C MET A 137 13.48 -1.28 -3.25
N ILE A 138 12.90 -0.53 -2.33
CA ILE A 138 12.69 0.91 -2.50
C ILE A 138 14.05 1.61 -2.41
N PRO A 139 14.47 2.41 -3.40
CA PRO A 139 15.64 3.27 -3.28
C PRO A 139 15.52 4.27 -2.11
N GLU A 140 16.64 4.65 -1.48
CA GLU A 140 16.67 5.44 -0.23
C GLU A 140 15.87 6.75 -0.30
N ASP A 141 15.82 7.40 -1.46
CA ASP A 141 15.12 8.68 -1.68
C ASP A 141 13.85 8.55 -2.54
N TRP A 142 13.38 7.33 -2.81
CA TRP A 142 12.23 7.14 -3.67
C TRP A 142 10.92 7.60 -3.00
N LYS A 143 10.06 8.21 -3.82
CA LYS A 143 8.74 8.71 -3.45
C LYS A 143 7.78 8.48 -4.63
N PRO A 144 6.46 8.44 -4.38
CA PRO A 144 5.47 8.38 -5.44
C PRO A 144 5.73 9.44 -6.52
N LYS A 145 5.58 9.09 -7.81
CA LYS A 145 5.96 9.98 -8.92
C LYS A 145 5.17 11.28 -8.99
N PHE A 146 3.98 11.31 -8.39
CA PHE A 146 3.09 12.48 -8.36
C PHE A 146 3.26 13.33 -7.09
N MET A 147 4.25 12.99 -6.25
CA MET A 147 4.56 13.74 -5.02
C MET A 147 5.22 15.09 -5.30
#